data_AF-U6EBK0-F1
#
_entry.id   AF-U6EBK0-F1
#
_cell.length_a   1.000
_cell.length_b   1.000
_cell.length_c   1.000
_cell.angle_alpha   90.00
_cell.angle_beta   90.00
_cell.angle_gamma   90.00
#
_symmetry.space_group_name_H-M   'P 1'
#
loop_
_entity.id
_entity.type
_entity.pdbx_description
1 polymer ?
#
loop_
_entity_poly.entity_id
_entity_poly.type
_entity_poly.pdbx_seq_one_letter_code
_entity_poly.pdbx_strand_id
1 'polypeptide(L)'
;MFNGTCISVNTSIKDNKLTICPPLLAAGTKYKVVLHTGSVKDLAGNSLALVVKYFTTINPRPVYITSDNIINPTTDINRINAIVKALTDLGVTAVNWGLGPNTHVAVLQDSKVPKNALVVNIYGGACAGTIYEMGLNYYKNWAGSRKVFNVWIPPAVDITGLAWLPRAHDDNFSPASFTGLARPDLYLLNNGYRYIYSASADLNTIINSIYQQALTW
;
A
#
# COMPACT_ATOMS: atom_id res chain seq x y z
N MET A 1 33.83 -22.06 -4.95
CA MET A 1 32.78 -21.72 -5.93
C MET A 1 31.66 -20.99 -5.20
N PHE A 2 31.07 -19.95 -5.80
CA PHE A 2 29.89 -19.30 -5.23
C PHE A 2 28.66 -20.14 -5.59
N ASN A 3 27.99 -20.73 -4.59
CA ASN A 3 26.74 -21.45 -4.83
C ASN A 3 25.57 -20.45 -5.01
N GLY A 4 24.66 -20.75 -5.94
CA GLY A 4 23.46 -19.96 -6.24
C GLY A 4 23.25 -19.71 -7.74
N THR A 5 22.05 -19.26 -8.12
CA THR A 5 21.74 -18.86 -9.50
C THR A 5 22.25 -17.45 -9.77
N CYS A 6 23.05 -17.27 -10.82
CA CYS A 6 23.49 -15.93 -11.25
C CYS A 6 22.31 -15.15 -11.84
N ILE A 7 22.19 -13.88 -11.47
CA ILE A 7 21.21 -12.94 -12.01
C ILE A 7 21.94 -11.97 -12.93
N SER A 8 21.49 -11.85 -14.16
CA SER A 8 22.02 -10.86 -15.10
C SER A 8 21.76 -9.45 -14.59
N VAL A 9 22.78 -8.60 -14.65
CA VAL A 9 22.71 -7.21 -14.20
C VAL A 9 23.31 -6.31 -15.26
N ASN A 10 22.80 -5.09 -15.35
CA ASN A 10 23.50 -4.02 -16.05
C ASN A 10 24.46 -3.35 -15.07
N THR A 11 25.65 -3.01 -15.52
CA THR A 11 26.63 -2.29 -14.70
C THR A 11 27.14 -1.06 -15.42
N SER A 12 27.46 -0.01 -14.66
CA SER A 12 28.12 1.17 -15.18
C SER A 12 29.04 1.77 -14.14
N ILE A 13 30.14 2.36 -14.59
CA ILE A 13 31.03 3.17 -13.76
C ILE A 13 30.99 4.57 -14.32
N LYS A 14 30.63 5.53 -13.48
CA LYS A 14 30.71 6.96 -13.78
C LYS A 14 31.32 7.66 -12.57
N ASP A 15 32.31 8.51 -12.83
CA ASP A 15 33.15 9.11 -11.80
C ASP A 15 33.70 8.00 -10.87
N ASN A 16 33.52 8.15 -9.55
CA ASN A 16 33.95 7.16 -8.55
C ASN A 16 32.80 6.26 -8.06
N LYS A 17 31.78 6.00 -8.89
CA LYS A 17 30.61 5.19 -8.50
C LYS A 17 30.35 4.04 -9.48
N LEU A 18 30.43 2.81 -8.96
CA LEU A 18 29.90 1.62 -9.61
C LEU A 18 28.39 1.51 -9.33
N THR A 19 27.59 1.44 -10.39
CA THR A 19 26.16 1.20 -10.33
C THR A 19 25.86 -0.20 -10.85
N ILE A 20 25.07 -0.97 -10.11
CA ILE A 20 24.62 -2.32 -10.46
C ILE A 20 23.10 -2.31 -10.49
N CYS A 21 22.52 -2.58 -11.66
CA CYS A 21 21.08 -2.56 -11.90
C CYS A 21 20.60 -3.98 -12.21
N PRO A 22 20.10 -4.73 -11.20
CA PRO A 22 19.43 -6.00 -11.45
C PRO A 22 18.01 -5.79 -12.03
N PRO A 23 17.40 -6.83 -12.62
CA PRO A 23 15.96 -6.87 -12.86
C PRO A 23 15.19 -6.87 -11.53
N LEU A 24 13.84 -6.88 -11.58
CA LEU A 24 13.01 -7.06 -10.39
C LEU A 24 13.41 -8.35 -9.68
N LEU A 25 13.78 -8.21 -8.41
CA LEU A 25 14.21 -9.31 -7.56
C LEU A 25 13.01 -9.85 -6.78
N ALA A 26 13.02 -11.15 -6.47
CA ALA A 26 11.97 -11.78 -5.68
C ALA A 26 11.89 -11.13 -4.30
N ALA A 27 10.67 -10.88 -3.83
CA ALA A 27 10.39 -10.26 -2.54
C ALA A 27 10.90 -11.12 -1.36
N GLY A 28 11.29 -10.47 -0.25
CA GLY A 28 11.76 -11.15 0.96
C GLY A 28 12.97 -12.08 0.79
N THR A 29 13.71 -11.96 -0.32
CA THR A 29 14.74 -12.91 -0.72
C THR A 29 16.13 -12.34 -0.44
N LYS A 30 17.00 -13.16 0.16
CA LYS A 30 18.38 -12.80 0.45
C LYS A 30 19.25 -12.95 -0.79
N TYR A 31 19.91 -11.87 -1.20
CA TYR A 31 20.84 -11.83 -2.30
C TYR A 31 22.26 -11.52 -1.84
N LYS A 32 23.23 -11.87 -2.68
CA LYS A 32 24.62 -11.46 -2.52
C LYS A 32 25.11 -10.81 -3.80
N VAL A 33 25.85 -9.72 -3.65
CA VAL A 33 26.64 -9.10 -4.72
C VAL A 33 28.07 -9.55 -4.55
N VAL A 34 28.67 -10.07 -5.62
CA VAL A 34 30.06 -10.54 -5.65
C VAL A 34 30.80 -9.76 -6.71
N LEU A 35 31.80 -8.97 -6.31
CA LEU A 35 32.79 -8.39 -7.23
C LEU A 35 34.05 -9.22 -7.13
N HIS A 36 34.31 -10.03 -8.14
CA HIS A 36 35.50 -10.89 -8.19
C HIS A 36 36.78 -10.05 -8.24
N THR A 37 37.88 -10.60 -7.74
CA THR A 37 39.20 -9.97 -7.86
C THR A 37 39.48 -9.62 -9.33
N GLY A 38 39.87 -8.38 -9.60
CA GLY A 38 40.17 -7.90 -10.95
C GLY A 38 38.96 -7.53 -11.82
N SER A 39 37.73 -7.66 -11.33
CA SER A 39 36.51 -7.20 -12.03
C SER A 39 36.44 -5.67 -12.18
N VAL A 40 37.15 -4.93 -11.33
CA VAL A 40 37.33 -3.48 -11.39
C VAL A 40 38.81 -3.18 -11.16
N LYS A 41 39.34 -2.19 -11.87
CA LYS A 41 40.70 -1.67 -11.67
C LYS A 41 40.65 -0.16 -11.41
N ASP A 42 41.57 0.33 -10.61
CA ASP A 42 41.78 1.77 -10.46
C ASP A 42 42.59 2.36 -11.65
N LEU A 43 42.82 3.67 -11.63
CA LEU A 43 43.58 4.37 -12.69
C LEU A 43 45.06 3.97 -12.74
N ALA A 44 45.62 3.45 -11.65
CA ALA A 44 46.98 2.93 -11.59
C ALA A 44 47.05 1.44 -12.02
N GLY A 45 45.92 0.82 -12.37
CA GLY A 45 45.83 -0.57 -12.79
C GLY A 45 45.75 -1.58 -11.65
N ASN A 46 45.66 -1.13 -10.39
CA ASN A 46 45.51 -2.03 -9.25
C ASN A 46 44.14 -2.70 -9.30
N SER A 47 44.12 -4.01 -9.08
CA SER A 47 42.88 -4.80 -9.09
C SER A 47 42.12 -4.64 -7.77
N LEU A 48 40.80 -4.45 -7.87
CA LEU A 48 39.91 -4.57 -6.72
C LEU A 48 40.05 -5.98 -6.11
N ALA A 49 40.18 -6.07 -4.79
CA ALA A 49 40.10 -7.34 -4.06
C ALA A 49 38.67 -7.91 -4.08
N LEU A 50 38.50 -9.21 -3.80
CA LEU A 50 37.18 -9.81 -3.73
C LEU A 50 36.25 -9.03 -2.76
N VAL A 51 35.11 -8.56 -3.26
CA VAL A 51 34.06 -7.94 -2.45
C VAL A 51 32.85 -8.86 -2.44
N VAL A 52 32.33 -9.14 -1.25
CA VAL A 52 31.06 -9.84 -1.05
C VAL A 52 30.17 -8.98 -0.14
N LYS A 53 28.98 -8.65 -0.61
CA LYS A 53 27.96 -7.93 0.17
C LYS A 53 26.64 -8.69 0.09
N TYR A 54 25.85 -8.62 1.16
CA TYR A 54 24.53 -9.25 1.22
C TYR A 54 23.46 -8.17 1.41
N PHE A 55 22.29 -8.41 0.85
CA PHE A 55 21.10 -7.64 1.12
C PHE A 55 19.88 -8.56 1.06
N THR A 56 18.75 -8.12 1.61
CA THR A 56 17.47 -8.84 1.50
C THR A 56 16.45 -7.86 0.94
N THR A 57 15.72 -8.27 -0.07
CA THR A 57 14.63 -7.46 -0.63
C THR A 57 13.51 -7.31 0.39
N ILE A 58 12.79 -6.20 0.34
CA ILE A 58 11.59 -6.02 1.17
C ILE A 58 10.56 -7.09 0.78
N ASN A 59 9.82 -7.58 1.76
CA ASN A 59 8.64 -8.41 1.51
C ASN A 59 7.38 -7.55 1.69
N PRO A 60 6.72 -7.12 0.60
CA PRO A 60 5.52 -6.30 0.70
C PRO A 60 4.40 -7.04 1.44
N ARG A 61 3.58 -6.30 2.18
CA ARG A 61 2.33 -6.83 2.74
C ARG A 61 1.41 -7.27 1.60
N PRO A 62 0.66 -8.38 1.74
CA PRO A 62 -0.41 -8.68 0.80
C PRO A 62 -1.50 -7.60 0.91
N VAL A 63 -2.00 -7.16 -0.24
CA VAL A 63 -2.95 -6.04 -0.36
C VAL A 63 -4.34 -6.59 -0.66
N TYR A 64 -5.33 -6.20 0.15
CA TYR A 64 -6.72 -6.57 -0.03
C TYR A 64 -7.55 -5.31 -0.24
N ILE A 65 -8.16 -5.19 -1.42
CA ILE A 65 -8.80 -3.95 -1.85
C ILE A 65 -10.32 -4.11 -1.83
N THR A 66 -11.00 -3.14 -1.23
CA THR A 66 -12.45 -3.00 -1.21
C THR A 66 -12.87 -1.66 -1.84
N SER A 67 -14.13 -1.54 -2.27
CA SER A 67 -14.69 -0.27 -2.76
C SER A 67 -16.19 -0.19 -2.48
N ASP A 68 -16.71 1.02 -2.25
CA ASP A 68 -18.11 1.28 -1.85
C ASP A 68 -19.12 1.33 -3.01
N ASN A 69 -18.75 0.90 -4.23
CA ASN A 69 -19.55 1.05 -5.45
C ASN A 69 -19.88 2.52 -5.78
N ILE A 70 -18.82 3.25 -6.13
CA ILE A 70 -18.78 4.71 -6.31
C ILE A 70 -19.52 5.17 -7.56
N ILE A 71 -19.28 4.52 -8.70
CA ILE A 71 -19.92 4.90 -9.98
C ILE A 71 -20.94 3.84 -10.37
N ASN A 72 -20.48 2.62 -10.57
CA ASN A 72 -21.28 1.43 -10.81
C ASN A 72 -20.39 0.19 -10.66
N PRO A 73 -20.97 -1.02 -10.54
CA PRO A 73 -20.17 -2.21 -10.25
C PRO A 73 -19.09 -2.49 -11.28
N THR A 74 -19.39 -2.35 -12.57
CA THR A 74 -18.43 -2.62 -13.65
C THR A 74 -17.24 -1.66 -13.61
N THR A 75 -17.50 -0.36 -13.53
CA THR A 75 -16.45 0.66 -13.50
C THR A 75 -15.56 0.51 -12.28
N ASP A 76 -16.15 0.25 -11.12
CA ASP A 76 -15.42 0.10 -9.86
C ASP A 76 -14.59 -1.18 -9.81
N ILE A 77 -15.14 -2.31 -10.27
CA ILE A 77 -14.41 -3.58 -10.39
C ILE A 77 -13.23 -3.42 -11.35
N ASN A 78 -13.41 -2.73 -12.48
CA ASN A 78 -12.34 -2.47 -13.42
C ASN A 78 -11.22 -1.62 -12.80
N ARG A 79 -11.57 -0.61 -11.99
CA ARG A 79 -10.59 0.18 -11.23
C ARG A 79 -9.81 -0.68 -10.23
N ILE A 80 -10.49 -1.52 -9.43
CA ILE A 80 -9.79 -2.41 -8.48
C ILE A 80 -8.87 -3.38 -9.24
N ASN A 81 -9.36 -4.00 -10.31
CA ASN A 81 -8.57 -4.95 -11.11
C ASN A 81 -7.35 -4.29 -11.77
N ALA A 82 -7.46 -3.04 -12.22
CA ALA A 82 -6.31 -2.28 -12.73
C ALA A 82 -5.25 -2.06 -11.63
N ILE A 83 -5.67 -1.70 -10.42
CA ILE A 83 -4.78 -1.54 -9.26
C ILE A 83 -4.14 -2.88 -8.88
N VAL A 84 -4.92 -3.96 -8.78
CA VAL A 84 -4.43 -5.32 -8.48
C VAL A 84 -3.39 -5.76 -9.50
N LYS A 85 -3.65 -5.55 -10.80
CA LYS A 85 -2.71 -5.90 -11.85
C LYS A 85 -1.40 -5.12 -11.70
N ALA A 86 -1.47 -3.81 -11.55
CA ALA A 86 -0.28 -2.97 -11.42
C ALA A 86 0.56 -3.32 -10.17
N LEU A 87 -0.09 -3.60 -9.04
CA LEU A 87 0.60 -4.06 -7.82
C LEU A 87 1.24 -5.44 -8.00
N THR A 88 0.56 -6.35 -8.70
CA THR A 88 1.11 -7.67 -9.03
C THR A 88 2.32 -7.57 -9.94
N ASP A 89 2.28 -6.68 -10.95
CA ASP A 89 3.41 -6.40 -11.83
C ASP A 89 4.61 -5.81 -11.06
N LEU A 90 4.37 -5.15 -9.91
CA LEU A 90 5.37 -4.64 -8.97
C LEU A 90 5.82 -5.68 -7.92
N GLY A 91 5.37 -6.93 -8.02
CA GLY A 91 5.74 -8.01 -7.10
C GLY A 91 4.97 -8.03 -5.78
N VAL A 92 3.83 -7.33 -5.69
CA VAL A 92 2.94 -7.36 -4.52
C VAL A 92 1.81 -8.36 -4.75
N THR A 93 1.56 -9.25 -3.79
CA THR A 93 0.33 -10.04 -3.78
C THR A 93 -0.86 -9.11 -3.52
N ALA A 94 -1.71 -8.89 -4.53
CA ALA A 94 -2.89 -8.04 -4.41
C ALA A 94 -4.17 -8.80 -4.77
N VAL A 95 -5.26 -8.50 -4.06
CA VAL A 95 -6.56 -9.17 -4.19
C VAL A 95 -7.65 -8.12 -4.33
N ASN A 96 -8.48 -8.27 -5.38
CA ASN A 96 -9.79 -7.62 -5.43
C ASN A 96 -10.69 -8.38 -4.44
N TRP A 97 -10.85 -7.84 -3.24
CA TRP A 97 -11.57 -8.56 -2.18
C TRP A 97 -13.09 -8.41 -2.31
N GLY A 98 -13.56 -7.22 -2.68
CA GLY A 98 -14.99 -7.04 -2.87
C GLY A 98 -15.42 -5.62 -3.16
N LEU A 99 -16.68 -5.51 -3.55
CA LEU A 99 -17.36 -4.26 -3.86
C LEU A 99 -18.69 -4.22 -3.10
N GLY A 100 -19.01 -3.07 -2.50
CA GLY A 100 -20.33 -2.77 -1.98
C GLY A 100 -20.35 -2.36 -0.52
N PRO A 101 -21.56 -2.22 0.05
CA PRO A 101 -21.73 -1.72 1.40
C PRO A 101 -21.06 -2.64 2.41
N ASN A 102 -20.50 -2.05 3.47
CA ASN A 102 -19.86 -2.75 4.58
C ASN A 102 -18.64 -3.63 4.20
N THR A 103 -18.14 -3.53 2.96
CA THR A 103 -16.96 -4.33 2.55
C THR A 103 -15.71 -3.97 3.36
N HIS A 104 -15.60 -2.72 3.83
CA HIS A 104 -14.52 -2.24 4.69
C HIS A 104 -14.47 -2.89 6.08
N VAL A 105 -15.59 -3.35 6.61
CA VAL A 105 -15.62 -4.15 7.86
C VAL A 105 -15.54 -5.64 7.56
N ALA A 106 -16.21 -6.10 6.50
CA ALA A 106 -16.27 -7.52 6.16
C ALA A 106 -14.88 -8.11 5.83
N VAL A 107 -14.02 -7.33 5.15
CA VAL A 107 -12.62 -7.73 4.88
C VAL A 107 -11.80 -7.94 6.15
N LEU A 108 -12.09 -7.22 7.24
CA LEU A 108 -11.35 -7.35 8.51
C LEU A 108 -11.79 -8.59 9.30
N GLN A 109 -13.05 -8.98 9.14
CA GLN A 109 -13.66 -10.15 9.76
C GLN A 109 -13.31 -11.46 9.04
N ASP A 110 -12.94 -11.39 7.77
CA ASP A 110 -12.55 -12.56 6.98
C ASP A 110 -11.25 -13.19 7.49
N SER A 111 -11.33 -14.46 7.90
CA SER A 111 -10.19 -15.23 8.39
C SER A 111 -9.16 -15.54 7.30
N LYS A 112 -9.54 -15.43 6.02
CA LYS A 112 -8.62 -15.63 4.87
C LYS A 112 -7.72 -14.42 4.64
N VAL A 113 -8.05 -13.25 5.20
CA VAL A 113 -7.20 -12.06 5.09
C VAL A 113 -6.07 -12.15 6.11
N PRO A 114 -4.79 -12.22 5.70
CA PRO A 114 -3.66 -12.38 6.62
C PRO A 114 -3.56 -11.26 7.65
N LYS A 115 -3.02 -11.58 8.83
CA LYS A 115 -2.85 -10.60 9.92
C LYS A 115 -1.83 -9.51 9.61
N ASN A 116 -0.90 -9.76 8.67
CA ASN A 116 0.08 -8.78 8.20
C ASN A 116 -0.39 -8.00 6.96
N ALA A 117 -1.63 -8.17 6.50
CA ALA A 117 -2.14 -7.54 5.28
C ALA A 117 -2.25 -6.01 5.39
N LEU A 118 -2.14 -5.37 4.23
CA LEU A 118 -2.64 -4.01 4.01
C LEU A 118 -4.04 -4.11 3.43
N VAL A 119 -5.03 -3.62 4.17
CA VAL A 119 -6.41 -3.49 3.72
C VAL A 119 -6.59 -2.08 3.17
N VAL A 120 -7.02 -1.99 1.92
CA VAL A 120 -7.25 -0.73 1.22
C VAL A 120 -8.73 -0.57 0.98
N ASN A 121 -9.33 0.50 1.48
CA ASN A 121 -10.72 0.82 1.21
C ASN A 121 -10.81 2.03 0.30
N ILE A 122 -11.50 1.90 -0.84
CA ILE A 122 -11.67 2.98 -1.80
C ILE A 122 -13.09 3.54 -1.72
N TYR A 123 -13.19 4.83 -1.42
CA TYR A 123 -14.44 5.50 -1.08
C TYR A 123 -14.77 6.62 -2.05
N GLY A 124 -16.04 6.71 -2.41
CA GLY A 124 -16.60 7.80 -3.22
C GLY A 124 -17.28 8.89 -2.40
N GLY A 125 -17.48 8.64 -1.10
CA GLY A 125 -18.01 9.60 -0.14
C GLY A 125 -17.22 9.53 1.17
N ALA A 126 -16.94 10.69 1.76
CA ALA A 126 -16.38 10.75 3.10
C ALA A 126 -17.51 10.69 4.13
N CYS A 127 -17.81 9.49 4.65
CA CYS A 127 -18.84 9.31 5.68
C CYS A 127 -18.25 9.51 7.09
N ALA A 128 -18.78 10.48 7.83
CA ALA A 128 -18.37 10.72 9.23
C ALA A 128 -18.60 9.49 10.12
N GLY A 129 -19.70 8.76 9.92
CA GLY A 129 -20.00 7.52 10.64
C GLY A 129 -18.95 6.45 10.39
N THR A 130 -18.59 6.23 9.12
CA THR A 130 -17.55 5.26 8.73
C THR A 130 -16.20 5.62 9.32
N ILE A 131 -15.83 6.89 9.33
CA ILE A 131 -14.58 7.32 9.96
C ILE A 131 -14.66 7.16 11.48
N TYR A 132 -15.79 7.53 12.10
CA TYR A 132 -16.01 7.41 13.53
C TYR A 132 -15.88 5.97 14.01
N GLU A 133 -16.52 5.02 13.33
CA GLU A 133 -16.47 3.60 13.68
C GLU A 133 -15.06 3.01 13.65
N MET A 134 -14.19 3.49 12.76
CA MET A 134 -12.80 3.03 12.69
C MET A 134 -12.07 3.24 14.02
N GLY A 135 -12.45 4.26 14.79
CA GLY A 135 -11.91 4.54 16.11
C GLY A 135 -12.50 3.68 17.25
N LEU A 136 -13.60 2.96 17.01
CA LEU A 136 -14.28 2.15 18.02
C LEU A 136 -13.53 0.83 18.30
N ASN A 137 -13.68 0.31 19.52
CA ASN A 137 -12.96 -0.87 19.98
C ASN A 137 -13.24 -2.11 19.13
N TYR A 138 -14.48 -2.33 18.69
CA TYR A 138 -14.82 -3.50 17.88
C TYR A 138 -14.08 -3.47 16.53
N TYR A 139 -13.99 -2.29 15.90
CA TYR A 139 -13.34 -2.13 14.61
C TYR A 139 -11.84 -2.40 14.76
N LYS A 140 -11.22 -1.80 15.78
CA LYS A 140 -9.81 -2.03 16.13
C LYS A 140 -9.52 -3.51 16.41
N ASN A 141 -10.43 -4.21 17.07
CA ASN A 141 -10.31 -5.65 17.33
C ASN A 141 -10.35 -6.48 16.04
N TRP A 142 -11.24 -6.15 15.09
CA TRP A 142 -11.28 -6.81 13.79
C TRP A 142 -10.04 -6.49 12.93
N ALA A 143 -9.60 -5.23 12.92
CA ALA A 143 -8.37 -4.83 12.25
C ALA A 143 -7.15 -5.60 12.80
N GLY A 144 -7.03 -5.67 14.12
CA GLY A 144 -5.91 -6.32 14.80
C GLY A 144 -4.58 -5.72 14.37
N SER A 145 -3.65 -6.55 13.90
CA SER A 145 -2.35 -6.09 13.40
C SER A 145 -2.34 -5.65 11.94
N ARG A 146 -3.46 -5.80 11.22
CA ARG A 146 -3.58 -5.40 9.82
C ARG A 146 -3.47 -3.89 9.72
N LYS A 147 -2.96 -3.42 8.59
CA LYS A 147 -2.86 -2.00 8.27
C LYS A 147 -4.08 -1.61 7.45
N VAL A 148 -4.76 -0.52 7.79
CA VAL A 148 -5.92 -0.02 7.04
C VAL A 148 -5.56 1.32 6.40
N PHE A 149 -5.67 1.37 5.08
CA PHE A 149 -5.35 2.53 4.27
C PHE A 149 -6.58 2.96 3.47
N ASN A 150 -7.03 4.19 3.69
CA ASN A 150 -8.24 4.70 3.07
C ASN A 150 -7.90 5.57 1.85
N VAL A 151 -8.60 5.36 0.75
CA VAL A 151 -8.42 6.12 -0.48
C VAL A 151 -9.74 6.80 -0.81
N TRP A 152 -9.81 8.10 -0.60
CA TRP A 152 -10.96 8.89 -1.04
C TRP A 152 -10.73 9.41 -2.45
N ILE A 153 -11.73 9.27 -3.31
CA ILE A 153 -11.77 9.85 -4.65
C ILE A 153 -13.08 10.64 -4.83
N PRO A 154 -13.14 11.62 -5.75
CA PRO A 154 -14.39 12.30 -6.07
C PRO A 154 -15.54 11.30 -6.32
N PRO A 155 -16.76 11.59 -5.84
CA PRO A 155 -17.21 12.87 -5.28
C PRO A 155 -16.93 13.07 -3.77
N ALA A 156 -16.04 12.29 -3.16
CA ALA A 156 -15.75 12.44 -1.73
C ALA A 156 -15.21 13.84 -1.41
N VAL A 157 -15.65 14.38 -0.28
CA VAL A 157 -15.04 15.57 0.32
C VAL A 157 -13.62 15.22 0.77
N ASP A 158 -12.65 16.08 0.45
CA ASP A 158 -11.31 15.98 1.05
C ASP A 158 -11.39 16.30 2.53
N ILE A 159 -11.08 15.30 3.36
CA ILE A 159 -11.12 15.42 4.82
C ILE A 159 -9.89 16.11 5.40
N THR A 160 -8.86 16.36 4.59
CA THR A 160 -7.58 16.92 5.02
C THR A 160 -7.73 18.36 5.52
N GLY A 161 -7.39 18.61 6.78
CA GLY A 161 -7.56 19.90 7.42
C GLY A 161 -9.01 20.31 7.66
N LEU A 162 -9.98 19.42 7.38
CA LEU A 162 -11.40 19.73 7.51
C LEU A 162 -11.77 19.93 8.99
N ALA A 163 -12.40 21.06 9.31
CA ALA A 163 -12.78 21.34 10.70
C ALA A 163 -13.88 20.39 11.20
N TRP A 164 -14.88 20.12 10.35
CA TRP A 164 -16.05 19.33 10.69
C TRP A 164 -16.59 18.60 9.45
N LEU A 165 -16.89 17.31 9.61
CA LEU A 165 -17.57 16.49 8.61
C LEU A 165 -18.96 16.12 9.17
N PRO A 166 -20.07 16.57 8.56
CA PRO A 166 -21.40 16.25 9.06
C PRO A 166 -21.71 14.75 8.95
N ARG A 167 -22.66 14.27 9.76
CA ARG A 167 -23.24 12.93 9.62
C ARG A 167 -23.73 12.75 8.17
N ALA A 168 -23.36 11.63 7.56
CA ALA A 168 -23.85 11.29 6.22
C ALA A 168 -25.36 10.99 6.27
N HIS A 169 -26.07 11.29 5.19
CA HIS A 169 -27.52 11.08 5.11
C HIS A 169 -27.92 9.61 5.27
N ASP A 170 -27.04 8.70 4.86
CA ASP A 170 -27.19 7.26 4.87
C ASP A 170 -26.51 6.57 6.07
N ASP A 171 -25.98 7.35 7.02
CA ASP A 171 -25.47 6.80 8.28
C ASP A 171 -26.64 6.38 9.19
N ASN A 172 -27.04 5.12 9.04
CA ASN A 172 -28.05 4.45 9.85
C ASN A 172 -27.46 3.53 10.95
N PHE A 173 -26.15 3.58 11.17
CA PHE A 173 -25.43 2.68 12.08
C PHE A 173 -24.79 3.41 13.26
N SER A 174 -24.53 4.71 13.15
CA SER A 174 -24.11 5.54 14.28
C SER A 174 -25.31 5.89 15.20
N PRO A 175 -25.08 6.09 16.51
CA PRO A 175 -26.12 6.52 17.44
C PRO A 175 -26.91 7.74 16.95
N ALA A 176 -28.18 7.87 17.31
CA ALA A 176 -29.02 9.00 16.89
C ALA A 176 -28.46 10.38 17.31
N SER A 177 -27.69 10.42 18.40
CA SER A 177 -27.00 11.63 18.87
C SER A 177 -25.76 12.00 18.06
N PHE A 178 -25.26 11.12 17.19
CA PHE A 178 -24.10 11.39 16.36
C PHE A 178 -24.48 12.35 15.23
N THR A 179 -23.86 13.54 15.23
CA THR A 179 -24.16 14.62 14.28
C THR A 179 -23.05 14.86 13.26
N GLY A 180 -21.90 14.20 13.42
CA GLY A 180 -20.73 14.35 12.58
C GLY A 180 -19.45 14.20 13.36
N LEU A 181 -18.33 14.50 12.72
CA LEU A 181 -16.99 14.29 13.24
C LEU A 181 -16.13 15.54 13.08
N ALA A 182 -15.57 16.03 14.19
CA ALA A 182 -14.57 17.09 14.18
C ALA A 182 -13.21 16.54 13.75
N ARG A 183 -12.49 17.30 12.92
CA ARG A 183 -11.11 16.97 12.47
C ARG A 183 -10.97 15.50 12.02
N PRO A 184 -11.78 15.06 11.04
CA PRO A 184 -11.84 13.65 10.61
C PRO A 184 -10.48 13.09 10.17
N ASP A 185 -9.63 13.91 9.54
CA ASP A 185 -8.25 13.57 9.21
C ASP A 185 -7.42 13.17 10.43
N LEU A 186 -7.38 14.04 11.44
CA LEU A 186 -6.66 13.79 12.68
C LEU A 186 -7.28 12.64 13.46
N TYR A 187 -8.60 12.48 13.42
CA TYR A 187 -9.27 11.34 14.04
C TYR A 187 -8.77 10.02 13.47
N LEU A 188 -8.68 9.87 12.14
CA LEU A 188 -8.14 8.66 11.51
C LEU A 188 -6.69 8.42 11.89
N LEU A 189 -5.86 9.46 11.76
CA LEU A 189 -4.42 9.36 12.03
C LEU A 189 -4.15 8.99 13.49
N ASN A 190 -4.87 9.59 14.44
CA ASN A 190 -4.75 9.29 15.87
C ASN A 190 -5.25 7.89 16.21
N ASN A 191 -6.14 7.32 15.40
CA ASN A 191 -6.58 5.93 15.52
C ASN A 191 -5.70 4.94 14.74
N GLY A 192 -4.58 5.42 14.17
CA GLY A 192 -3.59 4.58 13.52
C GLY A 192 -3.96 4.17 12.10
N TYR A 193 -4.80 4.94 11.40
CA TYR A 193 -5.14 4.70 10.00
C TYR A 193 -4.57 5.78 9.11
N ARG A 194 -4.05 5.36 7.95
CA ARG A 194 -3.49 6.27 6.95
C ARG A 194 -4.49 6.48 5.83
N TYR A 195 -4.37 7.57 5.11
CA TYR A 195 -5.23 7.81 3.96
C TYR A 195 -4.58 8.71 2.91
N ILE A 196 -5.22 8.76 1.74
CA ILE A 196 -5.04 9.79 0.73
C ILE A 196 -6.39 10.28 0.23
N TYR A 197 -6.42 11.50 -0.28
CA TYR A 197 -7.46 11.98 -1.19
C TYR A 197 -6.84 12.15 -2.59
N SER A 198 -7.39 11.47 -3.60
CA SER A 198 -6.96 11.61 -4.99
C SER A 198 -8.00 12.42 -5.75
N ALA A 199 -7.79 13.74 -5.85
CA ALA A 199 -8.74 14.71 -6.37
C ALA A 199 -9.16 14.48 -7.84
N SER A 200 -8.34 13.77 -8.63
CA SER A 200 -8.62 13.41 -10.02
C SER A 200 -8.95 11.93 -10.20
N ALA A 201 -9.03 11.17 -9.09
CA ALA A 201 -9.04 9.71 -9.09
C ALA A 201 -7.89 9.10 -9.91
N ASP A 202 -6.74 9.78 -9.98
CA ASP A 202 -5.57 9.35 -10.76
C ASP A 202 -5.05 8.00 -10.25
N LEU A 203 -5.09 7.00 -11.13
CA LEU A 203 -4.71 5.63 -10.79
C LEU A 203 -3.23 5.51 -10.44
N ASN A 204 -2.34 6.25 -11.11
CA ASN A 204 -0.91 6.17 -10.83
C ASN A 204 -0.59 6.64 -9.40
N THR A 205 -1.20 7.74 -8.97
CA THR A 205 -1.08 8.26 -7.61
C THR A 205 -1.61 7.26 -6.58
N ILE A 206 -2.77 6.67 -6.85
CA ILE A 206 -3.39 5.67 -5.96
C ILE A 206 -2.50 4.41 -5.86
N ILE A 207 -2.08 3.84 -6.99
CA ILE A 207 -1.22 2.65 -7.06
C ILE A 207 0.10 2.89 -6.33
N ASN A 208 0.78 4.00 -6.61
CA ASN A 208 2.04 4.33 -5.97
C ASN A 208 1.89 4.50 -4.46
N SER A 209 0.81 5.14 -4.01
CA SER A 209 0.54 5.30 -2.59
C SER A 209 0.30 3.96 -1.90
N ILE A 210 -0.54 3.09 -2.48
CA ILE A 210 -0.81 1.75 -1.95
C ILE A 210 0.49 0.91 -1.91
N TYR A 211 1.27 0.94 -2.99
CA TYR A 211 2.55 0.23 -3.08
C TYR A 211 3.52 0.67 -1.97
N GLN A 212 3.67 1.97 -1.75
CA GLN A 212 4.51 2.49 -0.67
C GLN A 212 4.02 2.06 0.73
N GLN A 213 2.70 2.07 0.96
CA GLN A 213 2.14 1.58 2.23
C GLN A 213 2.41 0.08 2.42
N ALA A 214 2.32 -0.72 1.37
CA ALA A 214 2.58 -2.15 1.43
C ALA A 214 4.05 -2.46 1.77
N LEU A 215 4.98 -1.57 1.41
CA LEU A 215 6.41 -1.72 1.68
C LEU A 215 6.86 -1.21 3.06
N THR A 216 6.26 -0.13 3.55
CA THR A 216 6.88 0.70 4.61
C THR A 216 6.11 0.78 5.92
N TRP A 217 4.84 0.36 5.95
CA TRP A 217 4.00 0.41 7.16
C TRP A 217 3.97 -0.92 7.90
#